data_AF-A0A3B8M6T6-F1
#
_entry.id   AF-A0A3B8M6T6-F1
#
_cell.length_a   1.000
_cell.length_b   1.000
_cell.length_c   1.000
_cell.angle_alpha   90.00
_cell.angle_beta   90.00
_cell.angle_gamma   90.00
#
_symmetry.space_group_name_H-M   'P 1'
#
loop_
_entity.id
_entity.type
_entity.pdbx_description
1 polymer ?
#
loop_
_entity_poly.entity_id
_entity_poly.type
_entity_poly.pdbx_seq_one_letter_code
_entity_poly.pdbx_strand_id
1 'polypeptide(L)'
;MFEFPNSPDEVLKALTENDYLSDEGLATVVFLSLTMQRPLFLEGDAGVGKTELAKALASWTDSELIRLQCYEGIDSSQALYEWDYTRQLLHLRSAEASGRAQTEIEVVEDE
;
A
#
# COMPACT_ATOMS: atom_id res chain seq x y z
N MET A 1 -11.72 -13.82 -0.29
CA MET A 1 -10.56 -14.17 0.56
C MET A 1 -9.55 -14.79 -0.37
N PHE A 2 -8.35 -14.23 -0.47
CA PHE A 2 -7.32 -14.75 -1.38
C PHE A 2 -6.85 -16.13 -0.90
N GLU A 3 -6.86 -17.11 -1.80
CA GLU A 3 -6.29 -18.43 -1.55
C GLU A 3 -4.85 -18.46 -2.06
N PHE A 4 -3.93 -18.93 -1.22
CA PHE A 4 -2.53 -19.05 -1.61
C PHE A 4 -2.36 -20.16 -2.65
N PRO A 5 -1.48 -19.97 -3.64
CA PRO A 5 -1.13 -21.02 -4.59
C PRO A 5 -0.50 -22.21 -3.84
N ASN A 6 -0.74 -23.42 -4.34
CA ASN A 6 -0.16 -24.67 -3.84
C ASN A 6 1.05 -25.14 -4.65
N SER A 7 1.30 -24.54 -5.82
CA SER A 7 2.45 -24.86 -6.67
C SER A 7 2.92 -23.66 -7.52
N PRO A 8 4.18 -23.65 -7.99
CA PRO A 8 4.65 -22.68 -8.98
C PRO A 8 3.85 -22.67 -10.28
N ASP A 9 3.33 -23.83 -10.71
CA ASP A 9 2.53 -23.95 -11.94
C ASP A 9 1.20 -23.19 -11.85
N GLU A 10 0.58 -23.15 -10.67
CA GLU A 10 -0.61 -22.34 -10.42
C GLU A 10 -0.30 -20.84 -10.55
N VAL A 11 0.86 -20.41 -10.06
CA VAL A 11 1.31 -19.02 -10.20
C VAL A 11 1.53 -18.67 -11.66
N LEU A 12 2.18 -19.54 -12.44
CA LEU A 12 2.43 -19.31 -13.85
C LEU A 12 1.12 -19.15 -14.63
N LYS A 13 0.12 -20.01 -14.36
CA LYS A 13 -1.22 -19.89 -14.95
C LYS A 13 -1.90 -18.59 -14.54
N ALA A 14 -1.91 -18.27 -13.25
CA ALA A 14 -2.54 -17.07 -12.75
C ALA A 14 -1.92 -15.78 -13.32
N LEU A 15 -0.59 -15.72 -13.43
CA LEU A 15 0.10 -14.59 -14.07
C LEU A 15 -0.27 -14.49 -15.56
N THR A 16 -0.34 -15.62 -16.27
CA THR A 16 -0.73 -15.65 -17.69
C THR A 16 -2.17 -15.17 -17.90
N GLU A 17 -3.10 -15.55 -17.02
CA GLU A 17 -4.49 -15.08 -17.01
C GLU A 17 -4.62 -13.58 -16.72
N ASN A 18 -3.61 -12.99 -16.06
CA ASN A 18 -3.50 -11.56 -15.77
C ASN A 18 -2.53 -10.84 -16.73
N ASP A 19 -2.43 -11.33 -17.98
CA ASP A 19 -1.64 -10.74 -19.07
C ASP A 19 -0.13 -10.59 -18.77
N TYR A 20 0.42 -11.42 -17.88
CA TYR A 20 1.83 -11.43 -17.53
C TYR A 20 2.51 -12.76 -17.87
N LEU A 21 3.47 -12.71 -18.80
CA LEU A 21 4.26 -13.88 -19.18
C LEU A 21 5.50 -14.01 -18.27
N SER A 22 5.50 -15.00 -17.39
CA SER A 22 6.64 -15.34 -16.52
C SER A 22 7.36 -16.60 -16.96
N ASP A 23 8.64 -16.71 -16.62
CA ASP A 23 9.37 -17.98 -16.63
C ASP A 23 9.12 -18.79 -15.34
N GLU A 24 9.60 -20.03 -15.32
CA GLU A 24 9.47 -20.93 -14.17
C GLU A 24 10.19 -20.38 -12.93
N GLY A 25 11.33 -19.70 -13.13
CA GLY A 25 12.10 -19.08 -12.06
C GLY A 25 11.30 -18.01 -11.32
N LEU A 26 10.72 -17.05 -12.06
CA LEU A 26 9.91 -15.99 -11.47
C LEU A 26 8.64 -16.56 -10.81
N ALA A 27 7.95 -17.50 -11.47
CA ALA A 27 6.78 -18.15 -10.89
C ALA A 27 7.09 -18.84 -9.56
N THR A 28 8.24 -19.51 -9.47
CA THR A 28 8.71 -20.17 -8.23
C THR A 28 9.00 -19.16 -7.13
N VAL A 29 9.67 -18.06 -7.44
CA VAL A 29 10.00 -17.03 -6.43
C VAL A 29 8.74 -16.32 -5.94
N VAL A 30 7.78 -16.03 -6.83
CA VAL A 30 6.48 -15.46 -6.45
C VAL A 30 5.70 -16.44 -5.57
N PHE A 31 5.67 -17.73 -5.92
CA PHE A 31 5.06 -18.79 -5.10
C PHE A 31 5.66 -18.81 -3.68
N LEU A 32 6.98 -18.79 -3.55
CA LEU A 32 7.66 -18.75 -2.26
C LEU A 32 7.39 -17.46 -1.47
N SER A 33 7.38 -16.31 -2.14
CA SER A 33 7.06 -15.02 -1.51
C SER A 33 5.66 -15.03 -0.89
N LEU A 34 4.66 -15.53 -1.63
CA LEU A 34 3.28 -15.62 -1.18
C LEU A 34 3.12 -16.62 -0.03
N THR A 35 3.66 -17.83 -0.18
CA THR A 35 3.52 -18.91 0.82
C THR A 35 4.30 -18.65 2.11
N MET A 36 5.49 -18.04 2.02
CA MET A 36 6.32 -17.68 3.18
C MET A 36 5.98 -16.31 3.77
N GLN A 37 5.10 -15.55 3.11
CA GLN A 37 4.77 -14.16 3.46
C GLN A 37 6.03 -13.29 3.59
N ARG A 38 6.96 -13.43 2.64
CA ARG A 38 8.23 -12.69 2.60
C ARG A 38 8.20 -11.64 1.48
N PRO A 39 8.70 -10.41 1.71
CA PRO A 39 8.80 -9.40 0.68
C PRO A 39 9.60 -9.87 -0.54
N LEU A 40 9.13 -9.48 -1.73
CA LEU A 40 9.79 -9.77 -3.00
C LEU A 40 10.54 -8.53 -3.50
N PHE A 41 11.84 -8.69 -3.77
CA PHE A 41 12.67 -7.67 -4.43
C PHE A 41 13.00 -8.13 -5.84
N LEU A 42 12.79 -7.26 -6.83
CA LEU A 42 12.98 -7.58 -8.25
C LEU A 42 14.10 -6.72 -8.84
N GLU A 43 15.12 -7.38 -9.39
CA GLU A 43 16.24 -6.72 -10.07
C GLU A 43 16.17 -6.95 -11.59
N GLY A 44 16.74 -6.04 -12.37
CA GLY A 44 17.00 -6.22 -13.81
C GLY A 44 16.95 -4.90 -14.58
N ASP A 45 17.01 -4.99 -15.90
CA ASP A 45 17.00 -3.80 -16.77
C ASP A 45 15.66 -3.05 -16.77
N ALA A 46 15.70 -1.80 -17.23
CA ALA A 46 14.49 -1.02 -17.46
C ALA A 46 13.62 -1.70 -18.54
N GLY A 47 12.31 -1.79 -18.29
CA GLY A 47 11.36 -2.32 -19.28
C GLY A 47 11.12 -3.83 -19.26
N VAL A 48 11.79 -4.61 -18.40
CA VAL A 48 11.60 -6.08 -18.30
C VAL A 48 10.32 -6.51 -17.55
N GLY A 49 9.36 -5.62 -17.37
CA GLY A 49 8.06 -5.97 -16.76
C GLY A 49 8.00 -5.98 -15.22
N LYS A 50 9.00 -5.44 -14.50
CA LYS A 50 8.97 -5.34 -13.01
C LYS A 50 7.70 -4.69 -12.47
N THR A 51 7.34 -3.53 -13.00
CA THR A 51 6.12 -2.81 -12.59
C THR A 51 4.85 -3.54 -13.00
N GLU A 52 4.90 -4.25 -14.13
CA GLU A 52 3.73 -4.97 -14.65
C GLU A 52 3.44 -6.22 -13.81
N LEU A 53 4.48 -6.89 -13.28
CA LEU A 53 4.30 -7.99 -12.34
C LEU A 53 3.51 -7.56 -11.10
N ALA A 54 3.81 -6.38 -10.54
CA ALA A 54 3.10 -5.86 -9.38
C ALA A 54 1.60 -5.63 -9.68
N LYS A 55 1.26 -5.18 -10.89
CA LYS A 55 -0.14 -5.03 -11.32
C LYS A 55 -0.82 -6.37 -11.53
N ALA A 56 -0.16 -7.32 -12.19
CA ALA A 56 -0.68 -8.66 -12.39
C ALA A 56 -0.96 -9.37 -11.06
N LEU A 57 -0.06 -9.23 -10.08
CA LEU A 57 -0.26 -9.75 -8.73
C LEU A 57 -1.43 -9.09 -8.01
N ALA A 58 -1.57 -7.76 -8.10
CA ALA A 58 -2.70 -7.04 -7.50
C ALA A 58 -4.05 -7.47 -8.11
N SER A 59 -4.11 -7.60 -9.44
CA SER A 59 -5.30 -8.10 -10.15
C SER A 59 -5.62 -9.55 -9.77
N TRP A 60 -4.62 -10.44 -9.73
CA TRP A 60 -4.81 -11.83 -9.34
C TRP A 60 -5.29 -11.97 -7.89
N THR A 61 -4.73 -11.18 -6.98
CA THR A 61 -5.03 -11.23 -5.55
C THR A 61 -6.26 -10.42 -5.15
N ASP A 62 -6.91 -9.73 -6.10
CA ASP A 62 -7.98 -8.75 -5.87
C ASP A 62 -7.61 -7.77 -4.75
N SER A 63 -6.37 -7.28 -4.78
CA SER A 63 -5.78 -6.42 -3.74
C SER A 63 -5.49 -5.02 -4.27
N GLU A 64 -5.52 -4.03 -3.39
CA GLU A 64 -5.17 -2.65 -3.74
C GLU A 64 -3.67 -2.54 -4.06
N LEU A 65 -3.35 -1.96 -5.22
CA LEU A 65 -1.96 -1.66 -5.62
C LEU A 65 -1.56 -0.26 -5.16
N ILE A 66 -0.86 -0.18 -4.03
CA ILE A 66 -0.28 1.07 -3.54
C ILE A 66 1.08 1.30 -4.21
N ARG A 67 1.21 2.41 -4.95
CA ARG A 67 2.44 2.77 -5.67
C ARG A 67 3.19 3.91 -4.99
N LEU A 68 4.31 3.58 -4.35
CA LEU A 68 5.28 4.56 -3.83
C LEU A 68 6.43 4.74 -4.82
N GLN A 69 6.61 5.95 -5.35
CA GLN A 69 7.75 6.27 -6.21
C GLN A 69 8.94 6.71 -5.35
N CYS A 70 9.97 5.87 -5.27
CA CYS A 70 11.21 6.23 -4.60
C CYS A 70 12.10 7.06 -5.53
N TYR A 71 12.54 8.22 -5.06
CA TYR A 71 13.48 9.09 -5.76
C TYR A 71 14.44 9.73 -4.74
N GLU A 72 15.54 10.33 -5.21
CA GLU A 72 16.49 10.99 -4.32
C GLU A 72 15.84 12.16 -3.57
N GLY A 73 15.88 12.14 -2.25
CA GLY A 73 15.27 13.16 -1.40
C GLY A 73 13.85 12.86 -0.93
N ILE A 74 13.27 11.69 -1.25
CA ILE A 74 12.10 11.19 -0.53
C ILE A 74 12.50 10.78 0.90
N ASP A 75 11.76 11.23 1.90
CA ASP A 75 11.95 10.84 3.29
C ASP A 75 10.72 10.10 3.86
N SER A 76 10.84 9.65 5.11
CA SER A 76 9.78 8.89 5.78
C SER A 76 8.52 9.70 6.03
N SER A 77 8.61 11.01 6.30
CA SER A 77 7.44 11.84 6.58
C SER A 77 6.64 12.10 5.30
N GLN A 78 7.33 12.25 4.17
CA GLN A 78 6.70 12.31 2.85
C GLN A 78 6.07 10.97 2.45
N ALA A 79 6.73 9.84 2.74
CA ALA A 79 6.24 8.51 2.36
C ALA A 79 5.10 7.98 3.25
N LEU A 80 5.15 8.24 4.56
CA LEU A 80 4.20 7.70 5.55
C LEU A 80 3.10 8.68 5.96
N TYR A 81 3.07 9.87 5.37
CA TYR A 81 2.22 11.01 5.74
C TYR A 81 2.44 11.44 7.20
N GLU A 82 3.07 12.61 7.37
CA GLU A 82 3.10 13.28 8.67
C GLU A 82 1.86 14.15 8.86
N TRP A 83 1.17 13.98 9.99
CA TRP A 83 0.00 14.76 10.33
C TRP A 83 0.39 16.24 10.51
N ASP A 84 -0.32 17.17 9.84
CA ASP A 84 -0.04 18.60 9.94
C ASP A 84 -0.47 19.15 11.31
N TYR A 85 0.43 18.99 12.28
CA TYR A 85 0.26 19.44 13.66
C TYR A 85 0.02 20.95 13.75
N THR A 86 0.58 21.73 12.82
CA THR A 86 0.40 23.19 12.78
C THR A 86 -1.03 23.55 12.44
N ARG A 87 -1.65 22.89 11.45
CA ARG A 87 -3.08 23.08 11.13
C ARG A 87 -3.97 22.66 12.29
N GLN A 88 -3.63 21.57 12.98
CA GLN A 88 -4.40 21.11 14.14
C GLN A 88 -4.33 22.12 15.29
N LEU A 89 -3.15 22.66 15.59
CA LEU A 89 -2.96 23.74 16.56
C LEU A 89 -3.72 25.02 16.16
N LEU A 90 -3.66 25.43 14.90
CA LEU A 90 -4.39 26.59 14.39
C LEU A 90 -5.90 26.41 14.53
N HIS A 91 -6.42 25.21 14.25
CA HIS A 91 -7.83 24.88 14.44
C HIS A 91 -8.22 24.96 15.92
N LEU A 92 -7.43 24.36 16.82
CA LEU A 92 -7.63 24.45 18.26
C LEU A 92 -7.62 25.90 18.76
N ARG A 93 -6.63 26.70 18.38
CA ARG A 93 -6.54 28.12 18.74
C ARG A 93 -7.69 28.95 18.17
N SER A 94 -8.12 28.65 16.95
CA SER A 94 -9.28 29.30 16.34
C SER A 94 -10.59 28.94 17.06
N ALA A 95 -10.76 27.68 17.47
CA ALA A 95 -11.91 27.23 18.25
C ALA A 95 -11.95 27.83 19.67
N GLU A 96 -10.79 27.94 20.33
CA GLU A 96 -10.63 28.66 21.60
C GLU A 96 -10.99 30.14 21.46
N ALA A 97 -10.43 30.83 20.45
CA ALA A 97 -10.63 32.25 20.23
C ALA A 97 -12.06 32.62 19.79
N SER A 98 -12.79 31.68 19.17
CA SER A 98 -14.19 31.88 18.73
C SER A 98 -15.22 31.49 19.79
N GLY A 99 -14.79 31.10 21.00
CA GLY A 99 -15.68 30.77 22.13
C GLY A 99 -16.43 29.44 22.00
N ARG A 100 -16.23 28.69 20.91
CA ARG A 100 -16.91 27.40 20.66
C ARG A 100 -16.50 26.31 21.65
N ALA A 101 -15.28 26.39 22.18
CA ALA A 101 -14.80 25.46 23.20
C ALA A 101 -15.56 25.59 24.54
N GLN A 102 -16.21 26.71 24.81
CA GLN A 102 -17.05 26.90 26.01
C GLN A 102 -18.49 26.43 25.80
N THR A 103 -19.02 26.55 24.58
CA THR A 103 -20.42 26.16 24.27
C THR A 103 -20.63 24.65 24.27
N GLU A 104 -19.63 23.84 23.91
CA GLU A 104 -19.77 22.36 23.91
C GLU A 104 -19.64 21.72 25.31
N ILE A 105 -18.96 22.37 26.27
CA ILE A 105 -18.82 21.82 27.63
C ILE A 105 -20.14 21.98 28.41
N GLU A 106 -20.90 23.06 28.19
CA GLU A 106 -22.20 23.24 28.86
C GLU A 106 -23.30 22.30 28.34
N VAL A 107 -23.16 21.71 27.13
CA VAL A 107 -24.18 20.80 26.57
C VAL A 107 -24.02 19.35 27.05
N VAL A 108 -22.87 18.97 27.60
CA VAL A 108 -22.61 17.59 28.06
C VAL A 108 -22.91 17.39 29.56
N GLU A 109 -23.10 18.46 30.34
CA GLU A 109 -23.46 18.36 31.76
C GLU A 109 -24.98 18.22 32.03
N ASP A 110 -25.82 18.28 30.99
CA ASP A 110 -27.30 18.23 31.08
C ASP A 110 -27.95 16.98 30.42
N GLU A 111 -27.24 15.85 30.32
CA GLU A 111 -27.84 14.51 30.05
C GLU A 111 -27.45 13.44 31.10
#